data_AF-A0AAW5CZ01-F1
#
_entry.id   AF-A0AAW5CZ01-F1
#
_cell.length_a   1.000
_cell.length_b   1.000
_cell.length_c   1.000
_cell.angle_alpha   90.00
_cell.angle_beta   90.00
_cell.angle_gamma   90.00
#
_symmetry.space_group_name_H-M   'P 1'
#
loop_
_entity.id
_entity.type
_entity.pdbx_description
1 polymer ?
#
loop_
_entity_poly.entity_id
_entity_poly.type
_entity_poly.pdbx_seq_one_letter_code
_entity_poly.pdbx_strand_id
1 'polypeptide(L)'
;MLEAKLRATADRNGVEFMLVGAIGLVVIMLFVNLRGTAITIVEIFLASAMLVAIFVGFLKSQQPYFSLYFTEQEFRYVHKYGAWPLSIVNFHSSGIPKVQQGVETLELNAVGIKLNDIDAFLLNLTPRLAGKLLIEQRHIFLQAVKMHCENGNCPSEWLIEETVFRSKAGKEYTGLMAMFANRMDNLKTVTGYDLLIPATALDRDIWQFSVMLNRWKLNPKEVVKALLEEQTTY
;
A
#
# COMPACT_ATOMS: atom_id res chain seq x y z
N MET A 1 -8.82 -3.87 -24.97
CA MET A 1 -8.18 -2.73 -24.27
C MET A 1 -6.97 -3.30 -23.55
N LEU A 2 -5.77 -2.77 -23.80
CA LEU A 2 -4.54 -3.27 -23.18
C LEU A 2 -4.51 -2.85 -21.71
N GLU A 3 -4.24 -3.81 -20.82
CA GLU A 3 -4.21 -3.60 -19.37
C GLU A 3 -2.92 -4.21 -18.81
N ALA A 4 -2.05 -3.37 -18.27
CA ALA A 4 -0.81 -3.80 -17.63
C ALA A 4 -1.04 -4.03 -16.13
N LYS A 5 -0.51 -5.13 -15.58
CA LYS A 5 -0.73 -5.54 -14.18
C LYS A 5 0.58 -5.52 -13.39
N LEU A 6 0.70 -4.73 -12.33
CA LEU A 6 1.90 -4.71 -11.50
C LEU A 6 1.71 -5.54 -10.23
N ARG A 7 2.71 -6.37 -9.92
CA ARG A 7 2.73 -7.24 -8.75
C ARG A 7 3.21 -6.47 -7.53
N ALA A 8 2.52 -6.60 -6.40
CA ALA A 8 3.00 -6.01 -5.15
C ALA A 8 4.32 -6.66 -4.69
N THR A 9 5.28 -5.86 -4.20
CA THR A 9 6.50 -6.38 -3.57
C THR A 9 6.20 -7.19 -2.31
N ALA A 10 5.16 -6.82 -1.56
CA ALA A 10 4.81 -7.46 -0.30
C ALA A 10 4.39 -8.94 -0.42
N ASP A 11 3.95 -9.41 -1.59
CA ASP A 11 3.58 -10.81 -1.85
C ASP A 11 4.76 -11.71 -2.29
N ARG A 12 5.95 -11.14 -2.54
CA ARG A 12 7.09 -11.95 -3.03
C ARG A 12 7.49 -13.04 -2.03
N ASN A 13 7.58 -14.29 -2.48
CA ASN A 13 8.11 -15.44 -1.72
C ASN A 13 7.18 -16.04 -0.64
N GLY A 14 5.90 -15.64 -0.54
CA GLY A 14 4.99 -16.21 0.48
C GLY A 14 4.82 -17.73 0.39
N VAL A 15 4.72 -18.24 -0.84
CA VAL A 15 4.63 -19.69 -1.13
C VAL A 15 5.93 -20.41 -0.80
N GLU A 16 7.09 -19.78 -1.02
CA GLU A 16 8.40 -20.38 -0.72
C GLU A 16 8.56 -20.64 0.78
N PHE A 17 8.18 -19.67 1.63
CA PHE A 17 8.18 -19.85 3.09
C PHE A 17 7.27 -21.00 3.53
N MET A 18 6.09 -21.14 2.92
CA MET A 18 5.19 -22.26 3.22
C MET A 18 5.78 -23.60 2.80
N LEU A 19 6.38 -23.69 1.61
CA LEU A 19 6.99 -24.93 1.10
C LEU A 19 8.20 -25.35 1.93
N VAL A 20 9.11 -24.42 2.23
CA VAL A 20 10.29 -24.69 3.06
C VAL A 20 9.87 -25.13 4.47
N GLY A 21 8.90 -24.44 5.07
CA GLY A 21 8.36 -24.82 6.37
C GLY A 21 7.68 -26.19 6.37
N ALA A 22 6.88 -26.50 5.35
CA ALA A 22 6.20 -27.79 5.23
C ALA A 22 7.17 -28.95 5.01
N ILE A 23 8.13 -28.80 4.09
CA ILE A 23 9.16 -29.80 3.81
C ILE A 23 10.02 -30.01 5.06
N GLY A 24 10.47 -28.93 5.70
CA GLY A 24 11.26 -29.02 6.93
C GLY A 24 10.53 -29.75 8.05
N LEU A 25 9.24 -29.50 8.24
CA LEU A 25 8.42 -30.17 9.25
C LEU A 25 8.25 -31.67 8.96
N VAL A 26 8.04 -32.05 7.70
CA VAL A 26 7.97 -33.47 7.28
C VAL A 26 9.31 -34.17 7.50
N VAL A 27 10.42 -33.53 7.17
CA VAL A 27 11.78 -34.09 7.39
C VAL A 27 12.05 -34.30 8.87
N ILE A 28 11.70 -33.35 9.74
CA ILE A 28 11.86 -33.48 11.19
C ILE A 28 10.99 -34.63 11.72
N MET A 29 9.73 -34.71 11.30
CA MET A 29 8.82 -35.78 11.73
C MET A 29 9.31 -37.16 11.28
N LEU A 30 9.82 -37.27 10.05
CA LEU A 30 10.38 -38.52 9.52
C LEU A 30 11.65 -38.93 10.29
N PHE A 31 12.55 -37.97 10.56
CA PHE A 31 13.78 -38.21 11.32
C PHE A 31 13.49 -38.73 12.73
N VAL A 32 12.56 -38.10 13.45
CA VAL A 32 12.14 -38.52 14.80
C VAL A 32 11.55 -39.93 14.78
N ASN A 33 10.68 -40.23 13.80
CA ASN A 33 10.09 -41.57 13.66
C ASN A 33 11.13 -42.66 13.36
N LEU A 34 12.07 -42.39 12.45
CA LEU A 34 13.11 -43.36 12.07
C LEU A 34 14.13 -43.60 13.19
N ARG A 35 14.42 -42.58 14.00
CA ARG A 35 15.38 -42.68 15.11
C ARG A 35 14.83 -43.51 16.28
N GLY A 36 13.52 -43.50 16.52
CA GLY A 36 12.86 -44.31 17.56
C GLY A 36 13.22 -43.95 19.01
N THR A 37 13.88 -42.81 19.24
CA THR A 37 14.24 -42.32 20.58
C THR A 37 13.25 -41.25 21.06
N ALA A 38 13.30 -40.92 22.36
CA ALA A 38 12.55 -39.80 22.90
C ALA A 38 12.88 -38.47 22.18
N ILE A 39 11.86 -37.62 22.04
CA ILE A 39 11.96 -36.31 21.41
C ILE A 39 12.84 -35.39 22.25
N THR A 40 13.78 -34.72 21.61
CA THR A 40 14.70 -33.76 22.22
C THR A 40 14.15 -32.33 22.16
N ILE A 41 14.63 -31.48 23.06
CA ILE A 41 14.27 -30.04 23.08
C ILE A 41 14.64 -29.35 21.76
N VAL A 42 15.74 -29.77 21.11
CA VAL A 42 16.18 -29.21 19.82
C VAL A 42 15.17 -29.50 18.72
N GLU A 43 14.64 -30.71 18.64
CA GLU A 43 13.62 -31.09 17.65
C GLU A 43 12.31 -30.32 17.85
N ILE A 44 11.90 -30.08 19.11
CA ILE A 44 10.73 -29.26 19.44
C ILE A 44 10.94 -27.82 18.96
N PHE A 45 12.12 -27.25 19.24
CA PHE A 45 12.44 -25.90 18.80
C PHE A 45 12.44 -25.78 17.28
N LEU A 46 13.07 -26.74 16.57
CA LEU A 46 13.09 -26.78 15.11
C LEU A 46 11.68 -26.91 14.51
N ALA A 47 10.86 -27.79 15.07
CA ALA A 47 9.47 -27.95 14.64
C ALA A 47 8.65 -26.67 14.84
N SER A 48 8.85 -25.98 15.97
CA SER A 48 8.18 -24.70 16.24
C SER A 48 8.60 -23.62 15.23
N ALA A 49 9.89 -23.55 14.86
CA ALA A 49 10.38 -22.62 13.85
C ALA A 49 9.77 -22.90 12.47
N MET A 50 9.60 -24.17 12.10
CA MET A 50 8.92 -24.55 10.85
C MET A 50 7.44 -24.16 10.85
N LEU A 51 6.74 -24.31 11.97
CA LEU A 51 5.35 -23.84 12.11
C LEU A 51 5.25 -22.31 11.96
N VAL A 52 6.19 -21.55 12.53
CA VAL A 52 6.25 -20.10 12.35
C VAL A 52 6.51 -19.75 10.88
N ALA A 53 7.41 -20.46 10.19
CA ALA A 53 7.67 -20.23 8.77
C ALA A 53 6.41 -20.46 7.90
N ILE A 54 5.65 -21.53 8.17
CA ILE A 54 4.37 -21.80 7.50
C ILE A 54 3.37 -20.69 7.79
N PHE A 55 3.25 -20.26 9.05
CA PHE A 55 2.32 -19.21 9.45
C PHE A 55 2.64 -17.87 8.79
N VAL A 56 3.91 -17.47 8.76
CA VAL A 56 4.38 -16.26 8.07
C VAL A 56 4.11 -16.36 6.57
N GLY A 57 4.40 -17.52 5.96
CA GLY A 57 4.08 -17.77 4.55
C GLY A 57 2.58 -17.62 4.26
N PHE A 58 1.72 -18.20 5.12
CA PHE A 58 0.27 -18.06 5.02
C PHE A 58 -0.19 -16.60 5.09
N LEU A 59 0.31 -15.84 6.06
CA LEU A 59 0.00 -14.41 6.17
C LEU A 59 0.44 -13.63 4.92
N LYS A 60 1.58 -13.99 4.33
CA LYS A 60 2.08 -13.35 3.11
C LYS A 60 1.21 -13.68 1.89
N SER A 61 0.77 -14.93 1.75
CA SER A 61 -0.12 -15.38 0.67
C SER A 61 -1.53 -14.77 0.72
N GLN A 62 -1.92 -14.18 1.85
CA GLN A 62 -3.22 -13.52 2.02
C GLN A 62 -3.27 -12.11 1.42
N GLN A 63 -2.17 -11.63 0.84
CA GLN A 63 -2.07 -10.36 0.12
C GLN A 63 -2.45 -10.53 -1.36
N PRO A 64 -3.09 -9.54 -1.99
CA PRO A 64 -3.42 -9.63 -3.40
C PRO A 64 -2.14 -9.70 -4.25
N TYR A 65 -2.08 -10.68 -5.16
CA TYR A 65 -0.93 -10.89 -6.04
C TYR A 65 -0.63 -9.65 -6.89
N PHE A 66 -1.66 -8.97 -7.39
CA PHE A 66 -1.54 -7.70 -8.13
C PHE A 66 -2.16 -6.56 -7.34
N SER A 67 -1.36 -5.52 -7.09
CA SER A 67 -1.79 -4.30 -6.39
C SER A 67 -2.24 -3.21 -7.36
N LEU A 68 -1.75 -3.20 -8.60
CA LEU A 68 -1.96 -2.09 -9.52
C LEU A 68 -2.31 -2.55 -10.93
N TYR A 69 -3.26 -1.87 -11.54
CA TYR A 69 -3.65 -2.08 -12.93
C TYR A 69 -3.58 -0.73 -13.67
N PHE A 70 -2.95 -0.73 -14.84
CA PHE A 70 -2.81 0.43 -15.68
C PHE A 70 -3.51 0.20 -17.01
N THR A 71 -4.40 1.11 -17.35
CA THR A 71 -4.99 1.23 -18.68
C THR A 71 -4.61 2.59 -19.27
N GLU A 72 -5.00 2.84 -20.52
CA GLU A 72 -4.73 4.14 -21.15
C GLU A 72 -5.54 5.30 -20.53
N GLN A 73 -6.64 5.00 -19.83
CA GLN A 73 -7.60 6.00 -19.35
C GLN A 73 -7.69 6.06 -17.82
N GLU A 74 -7.39 4.95 -17.14
CA GLU A 74 -7.44 4.85 -15.68
C GLU A 74 -6.32 3.99 -15.12
N PHE A 75 -5.93 4.32 -13.90
CA PHE A 75 -5.08 3.52 -13.03
C PHE A 75 -5.95 3.02 -11.87
N ARG A 76 -5.84 1.73 -11.53
CA ARG A 76 -6.62 1.13 -10.45
C ARG A 76 -5.71 0.54 -9.38
N TYR A 77 -5.92 0.98 -8.15
CA TYR A 77 -5.32 0.40 -6.96
C TYR A 77 -6.21 -0.70 -6.42
N VAL A 78 -5.68 -1.91 -6.31
CA VAL A 78 -6.37 -3.10 -5.83
C VAL A 78 -5.85 -3.48 -4.45
N HIS A 79 -6.78 -3.58 -3.52
CA HIS A 79 -6.54 -3.93 -2.13
C HIS A 79 -7.36 -5.17 -1.74
N LYS A 80 -7.00 -5.85 -0.65
CA LYS A 80 -7.74 -7.02 -0.14
C LYS A 80 -9.22 -6.71 0.13
N TYR A 81 -9.52 -5.47 0.50
CA TYR A 81 -10.86 -5.04 0.91
C TYR A 81 -11.63 -4.26 -0.16
N GLY A 82 -11.12 -4.19 -1.38
CA GLY A 82 -11.74 -3.48 -2.50
C GLY A 82 -10.71 -2.87 -3.44
N ALA A 83 -11.16 -2.13 -4.44
CA ALA A 83 -10.31 -1.38 -5.33
C ALA A 83 -10.84 0.05 -5.46
N TRP A 84 -9.96 0.99 -5.77
CA TRP A 84 -10.37 2.32 -6.22
C TRP A 84 -9.73 2.61 -7.60
N PRO A 85 -10.53 3.01 -8.59
CA PRO A 85 -10.02 3.51 -9.87
C PRO A 85 -9.69 5.01 -9.76
N LEU A 86 -8.72 5.45 -10.53
CA LEU A 86 -8.35 6.84 -10.71
C LEU A 86 -8.22 7.13 -12.20
N SER A 87 -9.15 7.92 -12.71
CA SER A 87 -9.09 8.41 -14.08
C SER A 87 -7.90 9.33 -14.29
N ILE A 88 -7.28 9.24 -15.47
CA ILE A 88 -6.18 10.10 -15.91
C ILE A 88 -6.56 11.60 -15.85
N VAL A 89 -7.84 11.92 -16.06
CA VAL A 89 -8.36 13.30 -16.00
C VAL A 89 -8.36 13.84 -14.58
N ASN A 90 -8.59 12.97 -13.59
CA ASN A 90 -8.60 13.37 -12.19
C ASN A 90 -7.18 13.36 -11.55
N PHE A 91 -6.22 12.69 -12.19
CA PHE A 91 -4.85 12.66 -11.74
C PHE A 91 -4.12 13.99 -12.04
N HIS A 92 -3.67 14.69 -11.00
CA HIS A 92 -2.87 15.90 -11.16
C HIS A 92 -1.39 15.57 -11.32
N SER A 93 -0.79 14.98 -10.29
CA SER A 93 0.63 14.66 -10.25
C SER A 93 0.92 13.68 -9.12
N SER A 94 2.07 13.02 -9.20
CA SER A 94 2.61 12.21 -8.12
C SER A 94 3.99 12.70 -7.68
N GLY A 95 4.37 12.38 -6.46
CA GLY A 95 5.69 12.66 -5.91
C GLY A 95 5.89 11.94 -4.59
N ILE A 96 7.05 12.16 -3.97
CA ILE A 96 7.35 11.59 -2.65
C ILE A 96 7.16 12.70 -1.61
N PRO A 97 6.29 12.50 -0.61
CA PRO A 97 6.18 13.40 0.51
C PRO A 97 7.52 13.49 1.25
N LYS A 98 8.10 14.69 1.30
CA LYS A 98 9.39 14.94 1.94
C LYS A 98 9.36 16.25 2.71
N VAL A 99 10.08 16.27 3.83
CA VAL A 99 10.28 17.47 4.65
C VAL A 99 11.78 17.64 4.90
N GLN A 100 12.26 18.87 4.77
CA GLN A 100 13.62 19.23 5.19
C GLN A 100 13.60 19.52 6.69
N GLN A 101 14.37 18.76 7.47
CA GLN A 101 14.60 19.00 8.89
C GLN A 101 16.07 19.38 9.08
N GLY A 102 16.34 20.69 9.11
CA GLY A 102 17.71 21.22 9.17
C GLY A 102 18.55 20.80 7.96
N VAL A 103 19.47 19.86 8.15
CA VAL A 103 20.39 19.35 7.10
C VAL A 103 19.92 18.01 6.50
N GLU A 104 19.02 17.30 7.19
CA GLU A 104 18.50 16.01 6.72
C GLU A 104 17.16 16.19 6.00
N THR A 105 16.96 15.45 4.91
CA THR A 105 15.65 15.36 4.24
C THR A 105 15.00 14.05 4.65
N LEU A 106 13.88 14.14 5.35
CA LEU A 106 13.11 12.97 5.76
C LEU A 106 12.02 12.70 4.72
N GLU A 107 12.06 11.53 4.10
CA GLU A 107 11.10 11.13 3.08
C GLU A 107 10.17 10.04 3.63
N LEU A 108 8.89 10.12 3.27
CA LEU A 108 7.93 9.07 3.60
C LEU A 108 8.09 7.90 2.63
N ASN A 109 8.03 6.68 3.17
CA ASN A 109 8.10 5.45 2.37
C ASN A 109 6.77 5.14 1.65
N ALA A 110 6.26 6.13 0.91
CA ALA A 110 5.00 6.10 0.19
C ALA A 110 5.03 7.10 -0.97
N VAL A 111 4.29 6.82 -2.03
CA VAL A 111 4.08 7.74 -3.15
C VAL A 111 2.82 8.53 -2.90
N GLY A 112 2.96 9.86 -2.86
CA GLY A 112 1.87 10.81 -2.78
C GLY A 112 1.22 11.03 -4.14
N ILE A 113 -0.11 11.06 -4.17
CA ILE A 113 -0.90 11.37 -5.36
C ILE A 113 -1.74 12.61 -5.09
N LYS A 114 -1.66 13.58 -5.99
CA LYS A 114 -2.47 14.79 -6.00
C LYS A 114 -3.62 14.63 -6.99
N LEU A 115 -4.81 15.02 -6.57
CA LEU A 115 -6.05 14.94 -7.34
C LEU A 115 -6.50 16.33 -7.79
N ASN A 116 -7.21 16.37 -8.92
CA ASN A 116 -7.90 17.58 -9.39
C ASN A 116 -9.23 17.75 -8.66
N ASP A 117 -9.96 16.65 -8.47
CA ASP A 117 -11.29 16.59 -7.87
C ASP A 117 -11.38 15.43 -6.86
N ILE A 118 -11.52 15.79 -5.58
CA ILE A 118 -11.66 14.84 -4.48
C ILE A 118 -13.04 14.16 -4.51
N ASP A 119 -14.10 14.86 -4.93
CA ASP A 119 -15.46 14.32 -4.91
C ASP A 119 -15.64 13.21 -5.95
N ALA A 120 -15.04 13.39 -7.13
CA ALA A 120 -14.99 12.37 -8.18
C ALA A 120 -14.26 11.10 -7.70
N PHE A 121 -13.25 11.24 -6.85
CA PHE A 121 -12.57 10.10 -6.24
C PHE A 121 -13.42 9.43 -5.16
N LEU A 122 -13.94 10.21 -4.20
CA LEU A 122 -14.73 9.71 -3.08
C LEU A 122 -16.00 8.98 -3.54
N LEU A 123 -16.61 9.39 -4.66
CA LEU A 123 -17.75 8.71 -5.26
C LEU A 123 -17.46 7.28 -5.72
N ASN A 124 -16.23 7.00 -6.13
CA ASN A 124 -15.80 5.69 -6.60
C ASN A 124 -15.16 4.83 -5.49
N LEU A 125 -14.98 5.39 -4.29
CA LEU A 125 -14.39 4.72 -3.16
C LEU A 125 -15.47 4.04 -2.32
N THR A 126 -15.25 2.77 -1.96
CA THR A 126 -16.17 2.04 -1.09
C THR A 126 -15.90 2.38 0.39
N PRO A 127 -16.95 2.53 1.23
CA PRO A 127 -16.78 2.85 2.66
C PRO A 127 -15.91 1.85 3.42
N ARG A 128 -16.00 0.56 3.06
CA ARG A 128 -15.17 -0.51 3.65
C ARG A 128 -13.69 -0.30 3.35
N LEU A 129 -13.35 0.06 2.11
CA LEU A 129 -11.97 0.34 1.73
C LEU A 129 -11.47 1.61 2.40
N ALA A 130 -12.27 2.68 2.42
CA ALA A 130 -11.96 3.93 3.13
C ALA A 130 -11.58 3.67 4.59
N GLY A 131 -12.44 2.95 5.33
CA GLY A 131 -12.17 2.60 6.74
C GLY A 131 -10.90 1.76 6.93
N LYS A 132 -10.58 0.86 5.99
CA LYS A 132 -9.35 0.07 6.05
C LYS A 132 -8.11 0.90 5.79
N LEU A 133 -8.15 1.79 4.79
CA LEU A 133 -7.06 2.71 4.49
C LEU A 133 -6.78 3.65 5.68
N LEU A 134 -7.81 4.15 6.36
CA LEU A 134 -7.64 4.99 7.57
C LEU A 134 -6.79 4.30 8.64
N ILE A 135 -7.05 3.02 8.88
CA ILE A 135 -6.36 2.23 9.91
C ILE A 135 -4.95 1.85 9.46
N GLU A 136 -4.82 1.28 8.26
CA GLU A 136 -3.55 0.74 7.74
C GLU A 136 -2.52 1.85 7.49
N GLN A 137 -2.96 3.00 6.96
CA GLN A 137 -2.08 4.13 6.64
C GLN A 137 -1.93 5.11 7.80
N ARG A 138 -2.52 4.84 8.97
CA ARG A 138 -2.44 5.72 10.15
C ARG A 138 -1.00 6.03 10.53
N HIS A 139 -0.12 5.04 10.50
CA HIS A 139 1.27 5.24 10.91
C HIS A 139 2.03 6.18 9.95
N ILE A 140 1.83 6.04 8.63
CA ILE A 140 2.45 6.92 7.62
C ILE A 140 1.92 8.34 7.80
N PHE A 141 0.61 8.50 8.01
CA PHE A 141 0.02 9.80 8.26
C PHE A 141 0.55 10.47 9.53
N LEU A 142 0.63 9.74 10.64
CA LEU A 142 1.20 10.28 11.89
C LEU A 142 2.67 10.65 11.73
N GLN A 143 3.43 9.88 10.94
CA GLN A 143 4.80 10.24 10.59
C GLN A 143 4.84 11.54 9.78
N ALA A 144 3.94 11.70 8.80
CA ALA A 144 3.78 12.94 8.02
C ALA A 144 3.51 14.15 8.93
N VAL A 145 2.56 14.00 9.86
CA VAL A 145 2.20 15.06 10.83
C VAL A 145 3.40 15.41 11.69
N LYS A 146 4.12 14.41 12.23
CA LYS A 146 5.32 14.64 13.02
C LYS A 146 6.42 15.34 12.23
N MET A 147 6.59 15.01 10.94
CA MET A 147 7.55 15.68 10.07
C MET A 147 7.21 17.17 9.91
N HIS A 148 5.93 17.48 9.73
CA HIS A 148 5.45 18.84 9.52
C HIS A 148 5.49 19.71 10.79
N CYS A 149 5.25 19.12 11.96
CA CYS A 149 5.31 19.83 13.24
C CYS A 149 6.73 19.84 13.83
N GLU A 150 7.66 20.62 13.28
CA GLU A 150 9.03 20.73 13.83
C GLU A 150 9.07 21.26 15.28
N ASN A 151 8.08 22.04 15.71
CA ASN A 151 8.08 22.75 16.99
C ASN A 151 7.24 22.10 18.11
N GLY A 152 6.79 20.85 17.92
CA GLY A 152 6.01 20.12 18.94
C GLY A 152 4.55 20.57 19.14
N ASN A 153 4.14 21.68 18.52
CA ASN A 153 2.74 22.12 18.47
C ASN A 153 2.03 21.51 17.24
N CYS A 154 1.69 20.22 17.33
CA CYS A 154 0.76 19.64 16.36
C CYS A 154 -0.70 19.97 16.74
N PRO A 155 -1.51 20.43 15.78
CA PRO A 155 -2.95 20.57 15.99
C PRO A 155 -3.57 19.22 16.38
N SER A 156 -4.30 19.18 17.49
CA SER A 156 -5.05 17.99 17.92
C SER A 156 -6.16 17.62 16.93
N GLU A 157 -6.61 18.57 16.12
CA GLU A 157 -7.62 18.40 15.07
C GLU A 157 -7.17 17.40 13.99
N TRP A 158 -5.86 17.29 13.72
CA TRP A 158 -5.35 16.30 12.77
C TRP A 158 -5.33 14.88 13.33
N LEU A 159 -5.51 14.72 14.65
CA LEU A 159 -5.55 13.43 15.33
C LEU A 159 -6.97 12.87 15.47
N ILE A 160 -7.99 13.70 15.23
CA ILE A 160 -9.40 13.33 15.37
C ILE A 160 -10.06 13.38 13.98
N GLU A 161 -10.66 12.26 13.58
CA GLU A 161 -11.37 12.16 12.31
C GLU A 161 -12.84 12.54 12.53
N GLU A 162 -13.24 13.72 12.07
CA GLU A 162 -14.63 14.15 12.12
C GLU A 162 -15.52 13.27 11.22
N THR A 163 -16.75 13.03 11.69
CA THR A 163 -17.73 12.16 11.02
C THR A 163 -18.59 12.89 10.00
N VAL A 164 -18.34 14.18 9.79
CA VAL A 164 -18.99 15.02 8.79
C VAL A 164 -17.91 15.73 7.98
N PHE A 165 -18.10 15.81 6.66
CA PHE A 165 -17.20 16.53 5.76
C PHE A 165 -18.04 17.21 4.68
N ARG A 166 -17.71 18.46 4.37
CA ARG A 166 -18.32 19.20 3.26
C ARG A 166 -17.26 19.56 2.25
N SER A 167 -17.42 19.08 1.01
CA SER A 167 -16.48 19.38 -0.05
C SER A 167 -16.59 20.83 -0.52
N LYS A 168 -15.58 21.28 -1.28
CA LYS A 168 -15.59 22.62 -1.90
C LYS A 168 -16.74 22.81 -2.90
N ALA A 169 -17.24 21.73 -3.49
CA ALA A 169 -18.43 21.72 -4.33
C ALA A 169 -19.75 21.75 -3.53
N GLY A 170 -19.67 21.77 -2.19
CA GLY A 170 -20.82 21.84 -1.29
C GLY A 170 -21.46 20.48 -0.99
N LYS A 171 -20.85 19.36 -1.42
CA LYS A 171 -21.38 18.03 -1.18
C LYS A 171 -21.03 17.55 0.23
N GLU A 172 -22.00 16.92 0.88
CA GLU A 172 -21.84 16.43 2.24
C GLU A 172 -21.56 14.93 2.26
N TYR A 173 -20.59 14.54 3.06
CA TYR A 173 -20.22 13.17 3.35
C TYR A 173 -20.40 12.91 4.84
N THR A 174 -20.76 11.67 5.19
CA THR A 174 -20.96 11.26 6.58
C THR A 174 -20.26 9.93 6.89
N GLY A 175 -20.05 9.68 8.18
CA GLY A 175 -19.47 8.43 8.68
C GLY A 175 -18.05 8.19 8.17
N LEU A 176 -17.75 6.94 7.74
CA LEU A 176 -16.41 6.56 7.28
C LEU A 176 -15.92 7.36 6.07
N MET A 177 -16.82 7.74 5.17
CA MET A 177 -16.45 8.54 4.00
C MET A 177 -16.05 9.96 4.38
N ALA A 178 -16.75 10.55 5.37
CA ALA A 178 -16.37 11.84 5.92
C ALA A 178 -15.02 11.78 6.63
N MET A 179 -14.83 10.77 7.48
CA MET A 179 -13.57 10.56 8.20
C MET A 179 -12.39 10.43 7.22
N PHE A 180 -12.57 9.68 6.14
CA PHE A 180 -11.56 9.55 5.09
C PHE A 180 -11.34 10.85 4.31
N ALA A 181 -12.40 11.58 3.97
CA ALA A 181 -12.28 12.86 3.26
C ALA A 181 -11.56 13.93 4.11
N ASN A 182 -11.90 14.04 5.40
CA ASN A 182 -11.16 14.88 6.36
C ASN A 182 -9.69 14.46 6.45
N ARG A 183 -9.42 13.15 6.49
CA ARG A 183 -8.05 12.64 6.49
C ARG A 183 -7.28 13.02 5.22
N MET A 184 -7.92 12.99 4.05
CA MET A 184 -7.31 13.43 2.79
C MET A 184 -6.96 14.92 2.81
N ASP A 185 -7.85 15.77 3.33
CA ASP A 185 -7.62 17.22 3.40
C ASP A 185 -6.48 17.58 4.38
N ASN A 186 -6.45 16.91 5.54
CA ASN A 186 -5.35 17.02 6.49
C ASN A 186 -4.03 16.52 5.88
N LEU A 187 -4.04 15.37 5.20
CA LEU A 187 -2.87 14.84 4.51
C LEU A 187 -2.36 15.82 3.46
N LYS A 188 -3.25 16.44 2.69
CA LYS A 188 -2.91 17.45 1.68
C LYS A 188 -2.27 18.68 2.30
N THR A 189 -2.77 19.12 3.45
CA THR A 189 -2.21 20.25 4.19
C THR A 189 -0.80 19.95 4.68
N VAL A 190 -0.58 18.74 5.19
CA VAL A 190 0.69 18.32 5.79
C VAL A 190 1.75 17.96 4.74
N THR A 191 1.34 17.36 3.62
CA THR A 191 2.26 16.77 2.62
C THR A 191 2.16 17.36 1.21
N GLY A 192 1.08 18.08 0.90
CA GLY A 192 0.75 18.55 -0.45
C GLY A 192 0.02 17.53 -1.34
N TYR A 193 -0.24 16.31 -0.84
CA TYR A 193 -0.86 15.20 -1.60
C TYR A 193 -2.18 14.73 -0.98
N ASP A 194 -3.12 14.27 -1.81
CA ASP A 194 -4.45 13.86 -1.38
C ASP A 194 -4.54 12.38 -1.00
N LEU A 195 -3.69 11.53 -1.61
CA LEU A 195 -3.66 10.08 -1.37
C LEU A 195 -2.22 9.60 -1.20
N LEU A 196 -2.08 8.45 -0.54
CA LEU A 196 -0.80 7.75 -0.38
C LEU A 196 -0.91 6.32 -0.87
N ILE A 197 0.11 5.88 -1.61
CA ILE A 197 0.34 4.48 -1.94
C ILE A 197 1.61 4.03 -1.21
N PRO A 198 1.53 3.10 -0.26
CA PRO A 198 2.71 2.63 0.48
C PRO A 198 3.67 1.89 -0.44
N ALA A 199 4.97 1.96 -0.17
CA ALA A 199 6.00 1.28 -0.97
C ALA A 199 5.78 -0.24 -1.07
N THR A 200 5.20 -0.85 -0.05
CA THR A 200 4.85 -2.28 0.00
C THR A 200 3.84 -2.70 -1.07
N ALA A 201 3.03 -1.76 -1.57
CA ALA A 201 2.07 -2.01 -2.63
C ALA A 201 2.65 -1.78 -4.04
N LEU A 202 3.90 -1.33 -4.15
CA LEU A 202 4.55 -1.08 -5.43
C LEU A 202 5.35 -2.31 -5.88
N ASP A 203 5.58 -2.42 -7.20
CA ASP A 203 6.45 -3.42 -7.82
C ASP A 203 7.92 -2.97 -7.91
N ARG A 204 8.12 -1.66 -7.81
CA ARG A 204 9.39 -0.95 -7.94
C ARG A 204 9.55 0.09 -6.83
N ASP A 205 10.71 0.72 -6.82
CA ASP A 205 11.06 1.76 -5.88
C ASP A 205 10.12 3.01 -5.97
N ILE A 206 9.92 3.73 -4.85
CA ILE A 206 8.95 4.84 -4.76
C ILE A 206 9.27 5.99 -5.72
N TRP A 207 10.55 6.28 -5.98
CA TRP A 207 10.97 7.35 -6.88
C TRP A 207 10.69 6.95 -8.33
N GLN A 208 11.08 5.73 -8.69
CA GLN A 208 10.83 5.16 -10.03
C GLN A 208 9.34 5.10 -10.33
N PHE A 209 8.52 4.67 -9.37
CA PHE A 209 7.08 4.59 -9.52
C PHE A 209 6.44 5.97 -9.71
N SER A 210 6.85 6.97 -8.93
CA SER A 210 6.32 8.34 -9.09
C SER A 210 6.67 8.92 -10.47
N VAL A 211 7.90 8.75 -10.94
CA VAL A 211 8.28 9.20 -12.29
C VAL A 211 7.45 8.48 -13.36
N MET A 212 7.27 7.17 -13.23
CA MET A 212 6.45 6.37 -14.14
C MET A 212 4.99 6.86 -14.16
N LEU A 213 4.40 7.15 -13.01
CA LEU A 213 3.00 7.60 -12.90
C LEU A 213 2.83 9.00 -13.52
N ASN A 214 3.81 9.88 -13.35
CA ASN A 214 3.82 11.18 -14.03
C ASN A 214 4.00 11.04 -15.55
N ARG A 215 4.84 10.11 -16.02
CA ARG A 215 4.97 9.80 -17.46
C ARG A 215 3.70 9.19 -18.03
N TRP A 216 3.02 8.33 -17.29
CA TRP A 216 1.75 7.73 -17.70
C TRP A 216 0.68 8.79 -17.98
N LYS A 217 0.65 9.88 -17.19
CA LYS A 217 -0.24 11.02 -17.47
C LYS A 217 0.03 11.67 -18.83
N LEU A 218 1.30 11.77 -19.22
CA LEU A 218 1.72 12.42 -20.47
C LEU A 218 1.53 11.50 -21.68
N ASN A 219 2.04 10.26 -21.59
CA ASN A 219 2.04 9.27 -22.67
C ASN A 219 1.49 7.92 -22.16
N PRO A 220 0.17 7.79 -21.94
CA PRO A 220 -0.40 6.59 -21.31
C PRO A 220 -0.18 5.33 -22.15
N LYS A 221 -0.31 5.43 -23.49
CA LYS A 221 -0.11 4.31 -24.42
C LYS A 221 1.28 3.72 -24.36
N GLU A 222 2.29 4.59 -24.36
CA GLU A 222 3.70 4.20 -24.36
C GLU A 222 4.07 3.50 -23.05
N VAL A 223 3.63 4.06 -21.92
CA VAL A 223 3.90 3.47 -20.60
C VAL A 223 3.18 2.13 -20.45
N VAL A 224 1.90 2.02 -20.83
CA VAL A 224 1.17 0.74 -20.75
C VAL A 224 1.85 -0.33 -21.62
N LYS A 225 2.32 0.03 -22.81
CA LYS A 225 3.05 -0.90 -23.68
C LYS A 225 4.38 -1.34 -23.05
N ALA A 226 5.18 -0.41 -22.53
CA ALA A 226 6.44 -0.73 -21.85
C ALA A 226 6.22 -1.65 -20.65
N LEU A 227 5.18 -1.41 -19.86
CA LEU A 227 4.82 -2.27 -18.72
C LEU A 227 4.40 -3.67 -19.13
N LEU A 228 3.77 -3.82 -20.30
CA LEU A 228 3.41 -5.14 -20.85
C LEU A 228 4.65 -5.89 -21.37
N GLU A 229 5.59 -5.18 -21.99
CA GLU A 229 6.87 -5.76 -22.44
C GLU A 229 7.71 -6.25 -21.25
N GLU A 230 7.75 -5.47 -20.15
CA GLU A 230 8.38 -5.89 -18.89
C GLU A 230 7.76 -7.20 -18.35
N GLN A 231 6.45 -7.38 -18.48
CA GLN A 231 5.75 -8.58 -18.01
C GLN A 231 6.03 -9.83 -18.84
N THR A 232 6.25 -9.68 -20.14
CA THR A 232 6.59 -10.81 -21.03
C THR A 232 8.02 -11.30 -20.88
N THR A 233 8.88 -10.56 -20.18
CA THR A 233 10.31 -10.87 -20.05
C THR A 233 10.63 -11.76 -18.83
N TYR A 234 9.61 -12.14 -18.04
CA TYR A 234 9.73 -13.03 -16.87
C TYR A 234 9.02 -14.36 -17.04
#